data_AF-A0A2N7L3Q1-F1
#
_entry.id   AF-A0A2N7L3Q1-F1
#
_cell.length_a   1.000
_cell.length_b   1.000
_cell.length_c   1.000
_cell.angle_alpha   90.00
_cell.angle_beta   90.00
_cell.angle_gamma   90.00
#
_symmetry.space_group_name_H-M   'P 1'
#
loop_
_entity.id
_entity.type
_entity.pdbx_description
1 polymer ?
#
loop_
_entity_poly.entity_id
_entity_poly.type
_entity_poly.pdbx_seq_one_letter_code
_entity_poly.pdbx_strand_id
1 'polypeptide(L)'
;MIDFKGGTYISQGIGSSLANGFESAIDNQAFTDIPDFSSASKEKIKAEAVEDGFIPLEGLKNVYCATCEIDNSLAIFNLIATNET
;
A
#
# COMPACT_ATOMS: atom_id res chain seq x y z
N MET A 1 -20.42 15.98 -1.85
CA MET A 1 -19.46 15.62 -0.79
C MET A 1 -19.40 14.11 -0.78
N ILE A 2 -18.25 13.52 -1.08
CA ILE A 2 -18.06 12.07 -1.00
C ILE A 2 -17.69 11.79 0.46
N ASP A 3 -18.53 11.05 1.17
CA ASP A 3 -18.18 10.53 2.50
C ASP A 3 -17.19 9.38 2.30
N PHE A 4 -15.91 9.64 2.59
CA PHE A 4 -14.92 8.57 2.66
C PHE A 4 -15.15 7.80 3.96
N LYS A 5 -15.78 6.63 3.86
CA LYS A 5 -15.91 5.69 4.96
C LYS A 5 -14.70 4.76 4.91
N GLY A 6 -13.66 5.09 5.67
CA GLY A 6 -12.42 4.31 5.75
C GLY A 6 -11.48 4.82 6.84
N GLY A 7 -10.39 4.11 7.07
CA GLY A 7 -9.33 4.47 8.00
C GLY A 7 -8.03 4.81 7.29
N THR A 8 -7.10 5.45 7.99
CA THR A 8 -5.71 5.63 7.54
C THR A 8 -4.81 4.79 8.41
N TYR A 9 -4.05 3.89 7.79
CA TYR A 9 -3.14 2.97 8.46
C TYR A 9 -1.74 3.20 7.91
N ILE A 10 -0.75 3.21 8.80
CA ILE A 10 0.64 3.51 8.47
C ILE A 10 1.50 2.34 8.92
N SER A 11 2.21 1.74 7.97
CA SER A 11 3.31 0.81 8.24
C SER A 11 4.59 1.30 7.57
N GLN A 12 5.70 0.70 8.00
CA GLN A 12 7.01 0.94 7.43
C GLN A 12 7.64 -0.39 7.05
N GLY A 13 8.37 -0.38 5.94
CA GLY A 13 9.11 -1.52 5.42
C GLY A 13 10.49 -1.09 4.96
N ILE A 14 11.42 -2.03 4.93
CA ILE A 14 12.78 -1.81 4.42
C ILE A 14 12.97 -2.70 3.21
N GLY A 15 13.42 -2.12 2.10
CA GLY A 15 13.72 -2.85 0.88
C GLY A 15 14.75 -2.14 0.04
N SER A 16 15.37 -2.90 -0.87
CA SER A 16 16.32 -2.39 -1.87
C SER A 16 15.65 -1.85 -3.13
N SER A 17 14.32 -1.93 -3.20
CA SER A 17 13.47 -1.44 -4.30
C SER A 17 12.13 -1.00 -3.73
N LEU A 18 11.36 -0.24 -4.51
CA LEU A 18 10.02 0.19 -4.11
C LEU A 18 9.09 -1.01 -3.84
N ALA A 19 9.13 -2.02 -4.71
CA ALA A 19 8.37 -3.26 -4.53
C ALA A 19 8.75 -3.99 -3.23
N ASN A 20 10.04 -4.22 -3.00
CA ASN A 20 10.50 -4.93 -1.79
C ASN A 20 10.16 -4.15 -0.51
N GLY A 21 10.29 -2.82 -0.55
CA GLY A 21 9.93 -1.95 0.56
C GLY A 21 8.43 -1.98 0.85
N PHE A 22 7.60 -1.98 -0.19
CA PHE A 22 6.15 -2.14 -0.08
C PHE A 22 5.76 -3.48 0.51
N GLU A 23 6.28 -4.59 -0.02
CA GLU A 23 6.02 -5.94 0.49
C GLU A 23 6.37 -6.04 1.98
N SER A 24 7.55 -5.53 2.37
CA SER A 24 7.97 -5.47 3.77
C SER A 24 7.00 -4.64 4.64
N ALA A 25 6.48 -3.53 4.12
CA ALA A 25 5.51 -2.70 4.84
C ALA A 25 4.16 -3.42 5.02
N ILE A 26 3.70 -4.18 4.04
CA ILE A 26 2.47 -4.99 4.12
C ILE A 26 2.65 -6.14 5.12
N ASP A 27 3.80 -6.79 5.13
CA ASP A 27 4.11 -7.85 6.08
C ASP A 27 4.12 -7.33 7.52
N ASN A 28 4.70 -6.15 7.75
CA ASN A 28 4.77 -5.50 9.06
C ASN A 28 3.43 -4.93 9.56
N GLN A 29 2.48 -4.62 8.66
CA GLN A 29 1.19 -4.07 9.06
C GLN A 29 0.37 -5.10 9.84
N ALA A 30 -0.15 -4.69 11.00
CA ALA A 30 -1.17 -5.44 11.71
C ALA A 30 -2.52 -5.28 10.99
N PHE A 31 -2.85 -6.23 10.13
CA PHE A 31 -4.09 -6.22 9.35
C PHE A 31 -5.34 -6.45 10.19
N THR A 32 -5.18 -6.95 11.42
CA THR A 32 -6.24 -7.04 12.43
C THR A 32 -6.84 -5.69 12.77
N ASP A 33 -6.10 -4.60 12.53
CA ASP A 33 -6.53 -3.23 12.81
C ASP A 33 -7.34 -2.64 11.65
N ILE A 34 -7.38 -3.31 10.50
CA ILE A 34 -8.09 -2.89 9.29
C ILE A 34 -9.37 -3.72 9.19
N PRO A 35 -10.56 -3.10 9.38
CA PRO A 35 -11.83 -3.79 9.20
C PRO A 35 -11.91 -4.47 7.84
N ASP A 36 -12.51 -5.65 7.81
CA ASP A 36 -12.78 -6.44 6.60
C ASP A 36 -11.54 -7.04 5.90
N PHE A 37 -10.33 -6.82 6.43
CA PHE A 37 -9.10 -7.35 5.84
C PHE A 37 -8.64 -8.61 6.59
N SER A 38 -8.26 -9.64 5.84
CA SER A 38 -7.73 -10.89 6.38
C SER A 38 -6.24 -11.04 6.07
N SER A 39 -5.56 -12.00 6.71
CA SER A 39 -4.19 -12.35 6.34
C SER A 39 -4.07 -12.81 4.88
N ALA A 40 -5.12 -13.42 4.30
CA ALA A 40 -5.13 -13.79 2.89
C ALA A 40 -5.16 -12.57 1.96
N SER A 41 -5.72 -11.45 2.42
CA SER A 41 -5.74 -10.18 1.68
C SER A 41 -4.33 -9.60 1.49
N LYS A 42 -3.35 -9.92 2.36
CA LYS A 42 -1.96 -9.46 2.24
C LYS A 42 -1.27 -9.92 0.96
N GLU A 43 -1.39 -11.21 0.65
CA GLU A 43 -0.75 -11.77 -0.55
C GLU A 43 -1.37 -11.20 -1.82
N LYS A 44 -2.69 -11.00 -1.83
CA LYS A 44 -3.40 -10.37 -2.94
C LYS A 44 -2.94 -8.93 -3.18
N ILE A 45 -2.81 -8.13 -2.11
CA ILE A 45 -2.29 -6.75 -2.18
C ILE A 45 -0.89 -6.71 -2.80
N LYS A 46 0.00 -7.59 -2.33
CA LYS A 46 1.38 -7.64 -2.81
C LYS A 46 1.43 -7.97 -4.29
N ALA A 47 0.62 -8.94 -4.75
CA ALA A 47 0.53 -9.31 -6.15
C ALA A 47 -0.01 -8.17 -7.03
N GLU A 48 -1.19 -7.62 -6.68
CA GLU A 48 -1.87 -6.61 -7.51
C GLU A 48 -1.10 -5.29 -7.57
N ALA A 49 -0.58 -4.78 -6.44
CA ALA A 49 0.16 -3.53 -6.44
C ALA A 49 1.48 -3.60 -7.22
N VAL A 50 2.10 -4.78 -7.30
CA VAL A 50 3.31 -5.00 -8.10
C VAL A 50 2.98 -5.16 -9.58
N GLU A 51 1.87 -5.83 -9.91
CA GLU A 51 1.40 -6.02 -11.29
C GLU A 51 0.96 -4.70 -11.94
N ASP A 52 0.11 -3.93 -11.25
CA ASP A 52 -0.39 -2.63 -11.73
C ASP A 52 0.71 -1.55 -11.67
N GLY A 53 1.71 -1.77 -10.83
CA GLY A 53 2.87 -0.91 -10.65
C GLY A 53 2.58 0.33 -9.81
N PHE A 54 3.66 1.02 -9.47
CA PHE A 54 3.62 2.20 -8.62
C PHE A 54 3.68 3.48 -9.45
N ILE A 55 2.65 4.31 -9.32
CA ILE A 55 2.54 5.57 -10.07
C ILE A 55 3.18 6.70 -9.25
N PRO A 56 4.20 7.41 -9.78
CA PRO A 56 4.75 8.58 -9.09
C PRO A 56 3.71 9.70 -9.01
N LEU A 57 3.59 10.34 -7.84
CA LEU A 57 2.69 11.48 -7.67
C LEU A 57 3.38 12.77 -8.14
N GLU A 58 2.76 13.44 -9.11
CA GLU A 58 3.30 14.66 -9.70
C GLU A 58 3.49 15.77 -8.65
N GLY A 59 4.64 16.44 -8.70
CA GLY A 59 4.99 17.51 -7.77
C GLY A 59 5.53 17.05 -6.41
N LEU A 60 5.56 15.74 -6.12
CA LEU A 60 6.10 15.18 -4.90
C LEU A 60 7.34 14.32 -5.18
N LYS A 61 8.41 14.54 -4.40
CA LYS A 61 9.64 13.74 -4.51
C LYS A 61 9.48 12.41 -3.78
N ASN A 62 9.78 11.31 -4.46
CA ASN A 62 9.81 9.95 -3.89
C ASN A 62 8.46 9.49 -3.30
N VAL A 63 7.34 10.04 -3.78
CA VAL A 63 6.00 9.62 -3.36
C VAL A 63 5.32 8.90 -4.51
N TYR A 64 4.77 7.74 -4.22
CA TYR A 64 4.12 6.86 -5.19
C TYR A 64 2.75 6.45 -4.69
N CYS A 65 1.87 6.11 -5.63
CA CYS A 65 0.54 5.58 -5.37
C CYS A 65 0.41 4.20 -6.00
N ALA A 66 -0.20 3.29 -5.26
CA ALA A 66 -0.76 2.06 -5.81
C ALA A 66 -2.19 1.91 -5.31
N THR A 67 -3.00 1.20 -6.09
CA THR A 67 -4.38 0.89 -5.75
C THR A 67 -4.62 -0.60 -5.92
N CYS A 68 -5.49 -1.16 -5.10
CA CYS A 68 -5.84 -2.58 -5.14
C CYS A 68 -7.31 -2.72 -4.77
N GLU A 69 -8.01 -3.67 -5.39
CA GLU A 69 -9.38 -3.99 -5.04
C GLU A 69 -9.42 -5.28 -4.20
N ILE A 70 -9.87 -5.14 -2.96
CA ILE A 70 -9.83 -6.20 -1.96
C ILE A 70 -11.22 -6.36 -1.42
N ASP A 71 -11.82 -7.53 -1.63
CA ASP A 71 -13.15 -7.86 -1.10
C ASP A 71 -14.20 -6.77 -1.39
N ASN A 72 -14.21 -6.27 -2.64
CA ASN A 72 -15.05 -5.17 -3.16
C ASN A 72 -14.79 -3.79 -2.52
N SER A 73 -13.65 -3.62 -1.85
CA SER A 73 -13.20 -2.37 -1.26
C SER A 73 -11.95 -1.86 -1.96
N LEU A 74 -11.88 -0.54 -2.19
CA LEU A 74 -10.69 0.10 -2.73
C LEU A 74 -9.68 0.36 -1.60
N ALA A 75 -8.49 -0.20 -1.75
CA ALA A 75 -7.32 0.20 -0.96
C ALA A 75 -6.44 1.14 -1.78
N ILE A 76 -6.02 2.24 -1.15
CA ILE A 76 -5.09 3.21 -1.72
C ILE A 76 -3.84 3.22 -0.86
N PHE A 77 -2.70 2.96 -1.47
CA PHE A 77 -1.40 2.94 -0.82
C PHE A 77 -0.61 4.16 -1.27
N ASN A 78 -0.33 5.06 -0.33
CA ASN A 78 0.61 6.16 -0.55
C ASN A 78 1.97 5.74 0.01
N LEU A 79 2.92 5.46 -0.89
CA LEU A 79 4.26 5.02 -0.53
C LEU A 79 5.21 6.22 -0.54
N ILE A 80 5.98 6.37 0.54
CA ILE A 80 6.99 7.42 0.66
C ILE A 80 8.34 6.73 0.77
N ALA A 81 9.15 6.78 -0.30
CA ALA A 81 10.51 6.24 -0.27
C ALA A 81 11.45 7.24 0.44
N THR A 82 11.93 6.86 1.61
CA THR A 82 12.75 7.74 2.47
C THR A 82 14.22 7.80 2.06
N ASN A 83 14.68 6.86 1.22
CA ASN A 83 16.02 6.84 0.65
C ASN A 83 15.92 6.91 -0.88
N GLU A 84 16.87 7.57 -1.52
CA GLU A 84 17.04 7.50 -2.98
C GLU A 84 17.57 6.10 -3.30
N THR A 85 16.73 5.24 -3.89
CA THR A 85 17.16 4.01 -4.56
C THR A 85 17.83 4.33 -5.89
#